data_AF-A0A4Q2QPU4-F1
#
_entry.id   AF-A0A4Q2QPU4-F1
#
_cell.length_a   1.000
_cell.length_b   1.000
_cell.length_c   1.000
_cell.angle_alpha   90.00
_cell.angle_beta   90.00
_cell.angle_gamma   90.00
#
_symmetry.space_group_name_H-M   'P 1'
#
loop_
_entity.id
_entity.type
_entity.pdbx_description
1 polymer ?
#
loop_
_entity_poly.entity_id
_entity_poly.type
_entity_poly.pdbx_seq_one_letter_code
_entity_poly.pdbx_strand_id
1 'polypeptide(L)'
;INDLLVDKFGLKPEVRQSLPLINQCVDFSSRPEMLFNFDQANQQLNITIPQAWLAWHSENWTPPSTWKEGVAGVLMDYNLFASSYRPQDGSSSTNLNAYGTAGINTGAWRLRSDYQLNQTDSDDNHEQSGEISRTYLFRPLPQLG
;
A
#
# COMPACT_ATOMS: atom_id res chain seq x y z
N ILE A 1 1.35 -29.93 4.28
CA ILE A 1 1.93 -28.58 3.99
C ILE A 1 1.66 -27.67 5.18
N ASN A 2 2.53 -26.70 5.51
CA ASN A 2 2.29 -25.77 6.61
C ASN A 2 1.02 -24.93 6.37
N ASP A 3 0.22 -24.74 7.41
CA ASP A 3 -1.02 -23.98 7.42
C ASP A 3 -0.91 -22.58 6.79
N LEU A 4 0.15 -21.82 7.13
CA LEU A 4 0.42 -20.48 6.59
C LEU A 4 0.69 -20.46 5.09
N LEU A 5 1.21 -21.57 4.53
CA LEU A 5 1.46 -21.67 3.10
C LEU A 5 0.17 -21.98 2.34
N VAL A 6 -0.73 -22.77 2.93
CA VAL A 6 -2.02 -23.12 2.32
C VAL A 6 -2.91 -21.90 2.15
N ASP A 7 -2.86 -20.94 3.07
CA ASP A 7 -3.63 -19.69 2.96
C ASP A 7 -3.24 -18.84 1.75
N LYS A 8 -2.04 -19.07 1.18
CA LYS A 8 -1.59 -18.41 -0.05
C LYS A 8 -2.10 -19.07 -1.32
N PHE A 9 -2.66 -20.28 -1.24
CA PHE A 9 -3.22 -20.98 -2.41
C PHE A 9 -4.55 -20.37 -2.89
N GLY A 10 -5.16 -19.47 -2.12
CA GLY A 10 -6.39 -18.79 -2.53
C GLY A 10 -7.60 -19.74 -2.62
N LEU A 11 -7.65 -20.75 -1.75
CA LEU A 11 -8.77 -21.70 -1.69
C LEU A 11 -10.05 -21.02 -1.19
N LYS A 12 -11.21 -21.50 -1.64
CA LYS A 12 -12.51 -21.13 -1.06
C LYS A 12 -12.52 -21.45 0.44
N PRO A 13 -13.15 -20.62 1.29
CA PRO A 13 -13.24 -20.88 2.74
C PRO A 13 -13.80 -22.26 3.07
N GLU A 14 -14.83 -22.69 2.34
CA GLU A 14 -15.46 -24.01 2.48
C GLU A 14 -14.47 -25.16 2.23
N VAL A 15 -13.65 -25.04 1.18
CA VAL A 15 -12.64 -26.06 0.84
C VAL A 15 -11.54 -26.06 1.89
N ARG A 16 -11.06 -24.86 2.29
CA ARG A 16 -10.02 -24.71 3.30
C ARG A 16 -10.42 -25.32 4.64
N GLN A 17 -11.65 -25.13 5.08
CA GLN A 17 -12.18 -25.69 6.33
C GLN A 17 -12.41 -27.21 6.25
N SER A 18 -12.59 -27.76 5.05
CA SER A 18 -12.76 -29.20 4.84
C SER A 18 -11.45 -30.01 4.91
N LEU A 19 -10.30 -29.34 4.91
CA LEU A 19 -8.98 -29.99 4.95
C LEU A 19 -8.54 -30.26 6.40
N PRO A 20 -8.29 -31.52 6.79
CA PRO A 20 -7.87 -31.84 8.14
C PRO A 20 -6.42 -31.41 8.42
N LEU A 21 -6.16 -31.09 9.68
CA LEU A 21 -4.81 -30.84 10.20
C LEU A 21 -4.29 -32.11 10.88
N ILE A 22 -3.19 -32.65 10.35
CA ILE A 22 -2.48 -33.80 10.91
C ILE A 22 -1.07 -33.34 11.27
N ASN A 23 -0.70 -33.41 12.56
CA ASN A 23 0.63 -33.01 13.05
C ASN A 23 1.07 -31.61 12.57
N GLN A 24 0.19 -30.61 12.69
CA GLN A 24 0.42 -29.22 12.26
C GLN A 24 0.62 -29.02 10.74
N CYS A 25 0.37 -30.08 9.95
CA CYS A 25 0.34 -30.01 8.50
C CYS A 25 -1.10 -30.17 8.01
N VAL A 26 -1.46 -29.36 7.02
CA VAL A 26 -2.69 -29.55 6.26
C VAL A 26 -2.53 -30.79 5.38
N ASP A 27 -3.48 -31.71 5.51
CA ASP A 27 -3.58 -32.93 4.71
C ASP A 27 -4.55 -32.72 3.53
N PHE A 28 -4.09 -33.13 2.34
CA PHE A 28 -4.82 -33.01 1.08
C PHE A 28 -5.34 -34.37 0.57
N SER A 29 -5.12 -35.45 1.32
CA SER A 29 -5.52 -36.81 0.93
C SER A 29 -7.04 -36.96 0.73
N SER A 30 -7.84 -36.11 1.37
CA SER A 30 -9.30 -36.04 1.17
C SER A 30 -9.74 -35.45 -0.18
N ARG A 31 -8.80 -34.87 -0.93
CA ARG A 31 -9.02 -34.16 -2.20
C ARG A 31 -7.99 -34.61 -3.23
N PRO A 32 -8.13 -35.82 -3.80
CA PRO A 32 -7.14 -36.39 -4.72
C PRO A 32 -6.98 -35.56 -6.01
N GLU A 33 -7.92 -34.66 -6.32
CA GLU A 33 -7.78 -33.77 -7.46
C GLU A 33 -6.75 -32.61 -7.23
N MET A 34 -6.26 -32.39 -6.00
CA MET A 34 -5.09 -31.52 -5.75
C MET A 34 -3.80 -32.33 -5.86
N LEU A 35 -2.98 -32.01 -6.86
CA LEU A 35 -1.75 -32.76 -7.14
C LEU A 35 -0.52 -31.96 -6.71
N PHE A 36 0.42 -32.64 -6.05
CA PHE A 36 1.70 -32.09 -5.63
C PHE A 36 2.81 -32.92 -6.23
N ASN A 37 3.56 -32.37 -7.18
CA ASN A 37 4.67 -33.03 -7.85
C ASN A 37 5.98 -32.30 -7.54
N PHE A 38 6.90 -32.96 -6.85
CA PHE A 38 8.21 -32.39 -6.53
C PHE A 38 9.24 -32.81 -7.58
N ASP A 39 9.69 -31.86 -8.37
CA ASP A 39 10.83 -32.02 -9.27
C ASP A 39 12.12 -31.72 -8.50
N GLN A 40 12.79 -32.79 -8.06
CA GLN A 40 14.03 -32.70 -7.31
C GLN A 40 15.19 -32.12 -8.14
N ALA A 41 15.22 -32.38 -9.45
CA ALA A 41 16.31 -31.91 -10.31
C ALA A 41 16.31 -30.39 -10.44
N ASN A 42 15.11 -29.79 -10.51
CA ASN A 42 14.91 -28.35 -10.61
C ASN A 42 14.58 -27.67 -9.27
N GLN A 43 14.54 -28.44 -8.17
CA GLN A 43 14.13 -27.96 -6.84
C GLN A 43 12.76 -27.25 -6.83
N GLN A 44 11.83 -27.72 -7.67
CA GLN A 44 10.52 -27.09 -7.87
C GLN A 44 9.40 -27.97 -7.35
N LEU A 45 8.46 -27.38 -6.60
CA LEU A 45 7.21 -28.03 -6.24
C LEU A 45 6.09 -27.53 -7.16
N ASN A 46 5.63 -28.39 -8.06
CA ASN A 46 4.52 -28.14 -8.94
C ASN A 46 3.21 -28.51 -8.24
N ILE A 47 2.30 -27.55 -8.13
CA ILE A 47 1.02 -27.70 -7.41
C ILE A 47 -0.11 -27.45 -8.39
N THR A 48 -0.97 -28.44 -8.58
CA THR A 48 -2.15 -28.36 -9.46
C THR A 48 -3.40 -28.35 -8.60
N ILE A 49 -4.16 -27.25 -8.67
CA ILE A 49 -5.42 -27.07 -7.92
C ILE A 49 -6.54 -26.80 -8.93
N PRO A 50 -7.64 -27.58 -8.92
CA PRO A 50 -8.82 -27.30 -9.70
C PRO A 50 -9.40 -25.89 -9.44
N GLN A 51 -9.68 -25.16 -10.52
CA GLN A 51 -10.33 -23.83 -10.47
C GLN A 51 -11.63 -23.81 -9.66
N ALA A 52 -12.37 -24.92 -9.61
CA ALA A 52 -13.61 -25.04 -8.84
C ALA A 52 -13.42 -24.78 -7.32
N TRP A 53 -12.21 -24.99 -6.81
CA TRP A 53 -11.86 -24.86 -5.39
C TRP A 53 -11.13 -23.58 -5.04
N LEU A 54 -10.71 -22.82 -6.05
CA LEU A 54 -10.15 -21.50 -5.85
C LEU A 54 -11.26 -20.51 -5.54
N ALA A 55 -11.01 -19.61 -4.60
CA ALA A 55 -11.86 -18.45 -4.38
C ALA A 55 -11.95 -17.66 -5.68
N TRP A 56 -13.10 -17.04 -5.93
CA TRP A 56 -13.30 -16.27 -7.15
C TRP A 56 -12.23 -15.18 -7.23
N HIS A 57 -11.52 -15.13 -8.34
CA HIS A 57 -10.56 -14.09 -8.67
C HIS A 57 -11.02 -13.48 -10.00
N SER A 58 -11.24 -12.18 -10.04
CA SER A 58 -11.18 -11.47 -11.32
C SER A 58 -9.71 -11.21 -11.66
N GLU A 59 -9.39 -11.02 -12.93
CA GLU A 59 -8.01 -10.75 -13.37
C GLU A 59 -7.35 -9.57 -12.63
N ASN A 60 -8.15 -8.67 -12.05
CA ASN A 60 -7.70 -7.50 -11.31
C ASN A 60 -7.93 -7.57 -9.79
N TRP A 61 -8.39 -8.71 -9.24
CA TRP A 61 -8.67 -8.86 -7.81
C TRP A 61 -7.55 -9.61 -7.10
N THR A 62 -6.98 -8.96 -6.09
CA THR A 62 -5.92 -9.51 -5.25
C THR A 62 -6.48 -9.81 -3.86
N PRO A 63 -6.47 -11.08 -3.40
CA PRO A 63 -7.10 -11.46 -2.15
C PRO A 63 -6.49 -10.71 -0.95
N PRO A 64 -7.30 -10.27 0.03
CA PRO A 64 -6.83 -9.56 1.22
C PRO A 64 -5.66 -10.23 1.97
N SER A 65 -5.57 -11.56 1.94
CA SER A 65 -4.50 -12.34 2.57
C SER A 65 -3.11 -12.07 2.01
N THR A 66 -3.02 -11.51 0.80
CA THR A 66 -1.74 -11.19 0.14
C THR A 66 -1.27 -9.76 0.40
N TRP A 67 -2.11 -8.92 1.03
CA TRP A 67 -1.78 -7.52 1.28
C TRP A 67 -0.70 -7.42 2.37
N LYS A 68 0.36 -6.67 2.07
CA LYS A 68 1.41 -6.36 3.05
C LYS A 68 1.22 -4.94 3.55
N GLU A 69 1.36 -4.77 4.86
CA GLU A 69 1.22 -3.45 5.48
C GLU A 69 2.36 -2.47 5.15
N GLY A 70 3.46 -2.99 4.60
CA GLY A 70 4.66 -2.22 4.27
C GLY A 70 5.65 -2.18 5.42
N VAL A 71 6.62 -1.28 5.30
CA VAL A 71 7.69 -1.09 6.28
C VAL A 71 7.46 0.20 7.05
N ALA A 72 7.75 0.18 8.35
CA ALA A 72 7.67 1.38 9.17
C ALA A 72 8.70 2.42 8.71
N GLY A 73 8.29 3.68 8.60
CA GLY A 73 9.17 4.73 8.09
C GLY A 73 8.53 6.12 8.10
N VAL A 74 9.38 7.12 7.86
CA VAL A 74 8.98 8.52 7.73
C VAL A 74 9.07 8.92 6.27
N LEU A 75 8.17 9.78 5.82
CA LEU A 75 8.15 10.36 4.49
C LEU A 75 8.04 11.88 4.58
N MET A 76 8.69 12.55 3.63
CA MET A 76 8.57 13.99 3.43
C MET A 76 8.63 14.24 1.94
N ASP A 77 7.55 14.81 1.41
CA ASP A 77 7.45 15.34 0.06
C ASP A 77 7.50 16.86 0.12
N TYR A 78 8.14 17.50 -0.85
CA TYR A 78 8.23 18.95 -0.95
C TYR A 78 8.21 19.39 -2.41
N ASN A 79 7.45 20.45 -2.68
CA ASN A 79 7.40 21.16 -3.94
C ASN A 79 7.71 22.63 -3.66
N LEU A 80 8.60 23.21 -4.47
CA LEU A 80 9.05 24.59 -4.35
C LEU A 80 8.87 25.32 -5.67
N PHE A 81 8.13 26.41 -5.65
CA PHE A 81 7.93 27.31 -6.77
C PHE A 81 8.44 28.70 -6.41
N ALA A 82 9.37 29.20 -7.20
CA ALA A 82 9.87 30.58 -7.09
C ALA A 82 9.60 31.29 -8.41
N SER A 83 9.03 32.49 -8.34
CA SER A 83 8.82 33.35 -9.50
C SER A 83 9.21 34.78 -9.16
N SER A 84 9.71 35.51 -10.15
CA SER A 84 10.09 36.90 -10.00
C SER A 84 9.53 37.69 -11.18
N TYR A 85 8.81 38.75 -10.85
CA TYR A 85 8.16 39.65 -11.78
C TYR A 85 8.90 40.98 -11.77
N ARG A 86 9.38 41.40 -12.95
CA ARG A 86 10.13 42.64 -13.17
C ARG A 86 9.55 43.39 -14.36
N PRO A 87 8.58 44.29 -14.14
CA PRO A 87 8.01 45.08 -15.22
C PRO A 87 8.97 46.20 -15.67
N GLN A 88 8.72 46.76 -16.85
CA GLN A 88 9.51 47.86 -17.41
C GLN A 88 9.19 49.22 -16.72
N ASP A 89 7.96 49.37 -16.22
CA ASP A 89 7.49 50.44 -15.34
C ASP A 89 6.63 49.82 -14.22
N GLY A 90 6.77 50.29 -12.98
CA GLY A 90 6.04 49.77 -11.80
C GLY A 90 6.93 48.98 -10.83
N SER A 91 6.33 48.44 -9.76
CA SER A 91 7.05 47.71 -8.71
C SER A 91 7.40 46.28 -9.10
N SER A 92 8.56 45.82 -8.63
CA SER A 92 8.99 44.43 -8.79
C SER A 92 8.37 43.56 -7.69
N SER A 93 8.13 42.28 -7.99
CA SER A 93 7.69 41.33 -6.97
C SER A 93 8.34 39.96 -7.13
N THR A 94 8.56 39.28 -6.02
CA THR A 94 9.07 37.92 -5.96
C THR A 94 8.12 37.07 -5.12
N ASN A 95 7.72 35.93 -5.66
CA ASN A 95 6.83 34.99 -4.98
C ASN A 95 7.55 33.67 -4.78
N LEU A 96 7.49 33.15 -3.56
CA LEU A 96 8.01 31.86 -3.16
C LEU A 96 6.88 31.06 -2.53
N ASN A 97 6.52 29.95 -3.15
CA ASN A 97 5.49 29.03 -2.70
C ASN A 97 6.14 27.67 -2.43
N ALA A 98 5.99 27.15 -1.23
CA ALA A 98 6.41 25.81 -0.88
C ALA A 98 5.22 25.04 -0.33
N TYR A 99 4.99 23.82 -0.81
CA TYR A 99 3.97 22.94 -0.24
C TYR A 99 4.46 21.50 -0.28
N GLY A 100 3.95 20.68 0.61
CA GLY A 100 4.41 19.30 0.72
C GLY A 100 3.60 18.50 1.72
N THR A 101 3.96 17.23 1.83
CA THR A 101 3.32 16.31 2.77
C THR A 101 4.39 15.60 3.58
N ALA A 102 4.31 15.73 4.90
CA ALA A 102 5.07 14.90 5.83
C ALA A 102 4.20 13.73 6.31
N GLY A 103 4.81 12.61 6.67
CA GLY A 103 4.06 11.47 7.16
C GLY A 103 4.88 10.38 7.82
N ILE A 104 4.16 9.49 8.48
CA ILE A 104 4.72 8.34 9.17
C ILE A 104 3.85 7.12 8.82
N ASN A 105 4.50 6.01 8.55
CA ASN A 105 3.87 4.70 8.36
C ASN A 105 4.34 3.78 9.47
N THR A 106 3.41 3.07 10.11
CA THR A 106 3.74 2.00 11.06
C THR A 106 2.64 0.93 11.05
N GLY A 107 3.02 -0.29 10.68
CA GLY A 107 2.04 -1.33 10.35
C GLY A 107 1.01 -0.83 9.35
N ALA A 108 -0.28 -1.05 9.65
CA ALA A 108 -1.39 -0.63 8.79
C ALA A 108 -1.72 0.88 8.85
N TRP A 109 -1.15 1.59 9.82
CA TRP A 109 -1.46 2.99 10.08
C TRP A 109 -0.60 3.93 9.26
N ARG A 110 -1.25 4.93 8.66
CA ARG A 110 -0.63 5.95 7.83
C ARG A 110 -1.08 7.32 8.31
N LEU A 111 -0.16 8.07 8.91
CA LEU A 111 -0.35 9.45 9.32
C LEU A 111 0.21 10.37 8.23
N ARG A 112 -0.54 11.39 7.84
CA ARG A 112 -0.13 12.39 6.84
C ARG A 112 -0.48 13.78 7.33
N SER A 113 0.39 14.74 7.05
CA SER A 113 0.19 16.15 7.34
C SER A 113 0.68 16.99 6.16
N ASP A 114 -0.24 17.76 5.58
CA ASP A 114 -0.01 18.62 4.43
C ASP A 114 0.29 20.04 4.92
N TYR A 115 1.35 20.64 4.40
CA TYR A 115 1.77 22.00 4.75
C TYR A 115 1.89 22.87 3.51
N GLN A 116 1.63 24.16 3.67
CA GLN A 116 1.82 25.18 2.65
C GLN A 116 2.44 26.42 3.28
N LEU A 117 3.43 26.98 2.59
CA LEU A 117 4.15 28.20 2.93
C LEU A 117 4.12 29.09 1.69
N ASN A 118 3.74 30.35 1.85
CA ASN A 118 3.83 31.36 0.81
C ASN A 118 4.58 32.57 1.35
N GLN A 119 5.42 33.14 0.50
CA GLN A 119 6.13 34.38 0.77
C GLN A 119 6.09 35.24 -0.48
N THR A 120 5.55 36.44 -0.35
CA THR A 120 5.47 37.43 -1.41
C THR A 120 6.23 38.66 -0.96
N ASP A 121 7.23 39.05 -1.74
CA ASP A 121 8.07 40.21 -1.49
C ASP A 121 7.90 41.19 -2.64
N SER A 122 7.68 42.47 -2.32
CA SER A 122 7.54 43.57 -3.26
C SER A 122 8.14 44.83 -2.66
N ASP A 123 8.47 45.83 -3.48
CA ASP A 123 9.32 46.96 -3.10
C ASP A 123 8.94 47.68 -1.78
N ASP A 124 7.65 47.66 -1.38
CA ASP A 124 7.14 48.23 -0.11
C ASP A 124 6.35 47.24 0.77
N ASN A 125 6.13 45.99 0.33
CA ASN A 125 5.28 45.04 1.06
C ASN A 125 5.87 43.63 1.10
N HIS A 126 5.92 43.07 2.30
CA HIS A 126 6.41 41.72 2.57
C HIS A 126 5.31 40.94 3.28
N GLU A 127 4.79 39.92 2.61
CA GLU A 127 3.76 39.03 3.15
C GLU A 127 4.31 37.62 3.27
N GLN A 128 4.21 37.05 4.46
CA GLN A 128 4.56 35.66 4.72
C GLN A 128 3.36 34.97 5.36
N SER A 129 2.96 33.84 4.81
CA SER A 129 1.95 32.97 5.39
C SER A 129 2.41 31.53 5.38
N GLY A 130 2.00 30.79 6.40
CA GLY A 130 2.30 29.38 6.53
C GLY A 130 1.19 28.69 7.30
N GLU A 131 0.69 27.58 6.76
CA GLU A 131 -0.36 26.80 7.40
C GLU A 131 -0.18 25.31 7.19
N ILE A 132 -0.76 24.54 8.11
CA ILE A 132 -0.96 23.11 7.95
C ILE A 132 -2.39 22.96 7.45
N SER A 133 -2.53 22.61 6.17
CA SER A 133 -3.82 22.57 5.49
C SER A 133 -4.64 21.35 5.92
N ARG A 134 -3.99 20.22 6.21
CA ARG A 134 -4.68 18.98 6.58
C ARG A 134 -3.78 18.03 7.36
N THR A 135 -4.31 17.43 8.42
CA THR A 135 -3.67 16.30 9.11
C THR A 135 -4.67 15.17 9.27
N TYR A 136 -4.31 13.97 8.83
CA TYR A 136 -5.22 12.82 8.82
C TYR A 136 -4.48 11.50 9.07
N LEU A 137 -5.20 10.58 9.70
CA LEU A 137 -4.76 9.23 10.01
C LEU A 137 -5.70 8.24 9.34
N PHE A 138 -5.15 7.27 8.60
CA PHE A 138 -5.96 6.25 7.94
C PHE A 138 -5.35 4.86 8.08
N ARG A 139 -6.22 3.86 8.00
CA ARG A 139 -5.90 2.44 8.01
C ARG A 139 -6.90 1.66 7.13
N PRO A 140 -6.44 0.78 6.23
CA PRO A 140 -7.33 -0.08 5.45
C PRO A 140 -7.99 -1.15 6.34
N LEU A 141 -9.22 -1.55 5.99
CA LEU A 141 -9.99 -2.61 6.66
C LEU A 141 -10.30 -3.74 5.65
N PRO A 142 -9.38 -4.71 5.44
CA PRO A 142 -9.52 -5.71 4.39
C PRO A 142 -10.67 -6.72 4.61
N GLN A 143 -11.25 -6.77 5.80
CA GLN A 143 -12.36 -7.67 6.14
C GLN A 143 -13.73 -7.16 5.64
N LEU A 144 -13.81 -5.93 5.14
CA LEU A 144 -15.07 -5.29 4.71
C LEU A 144 -15.23 -5.22 3.19
N GLY A 145 -14.34 -5.84 2.42
CA GLY A 145 -14.32 -5.80 0.95
C GLY A 145 -14.25 -7.17 0.29
#